data_AF-X0SJX4-F1
#
_entry.id   AF-X0SJX4-F1
#
_cell.length_a   1.000
_cell.length_b   1.000
_cell.length_c   1.000
_cell.angle_alpha   90.00
_cell.angle_beta   90.00
_cell.angle_gamma   90.00
#
_symmetry.space_group_name_H-M   'P 1'
#
loop_
_entity.id
_entity.type
_entity.pdbx_description
1 polymer ?
#
loop_
_entity_poly.entity_id
_entity_poly.type
_entity_poly.pdbx_seq_one_letter_code
_entity_poly.pdbx_strand_id
1 'polypeptide(L)'
;IRNPITYIVESADDIAFSVVDIEDGVKKGVIDWDILKKKLEGEFEKALALKEYYQSDSGMLEFCFSGAQEILVKAKETIPGKGRAHNNTLAQAFRIYVIIESAKAIEKAFKEKYRDIMDGNYHGELYKDSKAGALIEACKKVGQNDIYCSKETLKLELMGRRVIQDLMDIFWEGALKGNKGKKDFACKIYDLTSRNYLVVFEDAKKKGDFPEKYCSMQLMTDYICGMTDTFACTLHKRLTNG
;
A
#
# COMPACT_ATOMS: atom_id res chain seq x y z
N ILE A 1 13.19 -13.53 14.28
CA ILE A 1 12.02 -13.44 15.17
C ILE A 1 11.29 -12.15 14.82
N ARG A 2 10.03 -12.24 14.38
CA ARG A 2 9.19 -11.08 14.03
C ARG A 2 8.57 -10.51 15.30
N ASN A 3 8.47 -9.18 15.40
CA ASN A 3 7.79 -8.57 16.55
C ASN A 3 6.29 -8.96 16.53
N PRO A 4 5.70 -9.44 17.65
CA PRO A 4 4.29 -9.83 17.70
C PRO A 4 3.30 -8.76 17.20
N ILE A 5 3.58 -7.48 17.44
CA ILE A 5 2.72 -6.37 17.01
C ILE A 5 2.66 -6.27 15.48
N THR A 6 3.71 -6.67 14.78
CA THR A 6 3.76 -6.63 13.30
C THR A 6 2.66 -7.49 12.67
N TYR A 7 2.16 -8.54 13.32
CA TYR A 7 1.03 -9.34 12.80
C TYR A 7 -0.29 -8.56 12.77
N ILE A 8 -0.50 -7.71 13.77
CA ILE A 8 -1.67 -6.84 13.86
C ILE A 8 -1.54 -5.70 12.83
N VAL A 9 -0.36 -5.08 12.74
CA VAL A 9 -0.10 -3.97 11.82
C VAL A 9 -0.28 -4.41 10.37
N GLU A 10 0.31 -5.52 9.96
CA GLU A 10 0.15 -6.02 8.57
C GLU A 10 -1.32 -6.35 8.28
N SER A 11 -2.03 -7.00 9.20
CA SER A 11 -3.45 -7.30 8.98
C SER A 11 -4.32 -6.05 8.89
N ALA A 12 -4.01 -5.00 9.66
CA ALA A 12 -4.69 -3.72 9.58
C ALA A 12 -4.43 -3.04 8.22
N ASP A 13 -3.20 -3.13 7.72
CA ASP A 13 -2.80 -2.62 6.41
C ASP A 13 -3.56 -3.33 5.28
N ASP A 14 -3.63 -4.67 5.33
CA ASP A 14 -4.37 -5.51 4.39
C ASP A 14 -5.87 -5.16 4.33
N ILE A 15 -6.50 -4.94 5.49
CA ILE A 15 -7.90 -4.48 5.55
C ILE A 15 -8.04 -3.09 4.94
N ALA A 16 -7.19 -2.15 5.35
CA ALA A 16 -7.33 -0.75 4.96
C ALA A 16 -7.20 -0.59 3.44
N PHE A 17 -6.13 -1.12 2.84
CA PHE A 17 -5.91 -1.00 1.40
C PHE A 17 -6.98 -1.72 0.58
N SER A 18 -7.33 -2.96 0.96
CA SER A 18 -8.30 -3.73 0.18
C SER A 18 -9.69 -3.10 0.10
N VAL A 19 -10.15 -2.45 1.18
CA VAL A 19 -11.53 -1.94 1.25
C VAL A 19 -11.61 -0.45 0.88
N VAL A 20 -10.58 0.35 1.17
CA VAL A 20 -10.55 1.77 0.78
C VAL A 20 -10.55 1.90 -0.74
N ASP A 21 -9.81 1.05 -1.45
CA ASP A 21 -9.77 1.09 -2.91
C ASP A 21 -11.12 0.76 -3.54
N ILE A 22 -11.90 -0.12 -2.90
CA ILE A 22 -13.27 -0.44 -3.32
C ILE A 22 -14.20 0.78 -3.17
N GLU A 23 -14.14 1.49 -2.04
CA GLU A 23 -14.87 2.74 -1.84
C GLU A 23 -14.50 3.79 -2.90
N ASP A 24 -13.20 3.93 -3.15
CA ASP A 24 -12.65 4.89 -4.10
C ASP A 24 -13.04 4.59 -5.55
N GLY A 25 -13.04 3.32 -5.95
CA GLY A 25 -13.49 2.88 -7.27
C GLY A 25 -14.94 3.28 -7.54
N VAL A 26 -15.82 3.15 -6.55
CA VAL A 26 -17.22 3.57 -6.66
C VAL A 26 -17.33 5.10 -6.73
N LYS A 27 -16.63 5.82 -5.84
CA LYS A 27 -16.65 7.30 -5.82
C LYS A 27 -16.15 7.94 -7.11
N LYS A 28 -15.10 7.38 -7.69
CA LYS A 28 -14.51 7.83 -8.97
C LYS A 28 -15.37 7.41 -10.17
N GLY A 29 -16.38 6.57 -9.98
CA GLY A 29 -17.25 6.07 -11.03
C GLY A 29 -16.56 5.04 -11.94
N VAL A 30 -15.49 4.40 -11.46
CA VAL A 30 -14.79 3.32 -12.17
C VAL A 30 -15.68 2.08 -12.21
N ILE A 31 -16.42 1.82 -11.14
CA ILE A 31 -17.35 0.70 -11.01
C ILE A 31 -18.65 1.15 -10.32
N ASP A 32 -19.78 0.66 -10.83
CA ASP A 32 -21.08 0.86 -10.19
C ASP A 32 -21.28 -0.09 -9.01
N TRP A 33 -22.03 0.32 -7.99
CA TRP A 33 -22.25 -0.46 -6.77
C TRP A 33 -22.86 -1.85 -7.05
N ASP A 34 -23.85 -1.94 -7.95
CA ASP A 34 -24.51 -3.22 -8.25
C ASP A 34 -23.58 -4.19 -8.98
N ILE A 35 -22.68 -3.64 -9.81
CA ILE A 35 -21.65 -4.41 -10.52
C ILE A 35 -20.57 -4.88 -9.52
N LEU A 36 -20.15 -3.98 -8.62
CA LEU A 36 -19.21 -4.28 -7.56
C LEU A 36 -19.72 -5.41 -6.65
N LYS A 37 -20.98 -5.34 -6.22
CA LYS A 37 -21.60 -6.37 -5.37
C LYS A 37 -21.47 -7.76 -6.00
N LYS A 38 -21.88 -7.89 -7.27
CA LYS A 38 -21.80 -9.16 -8.03
C LYS A 38 -20.37 -9.67 -8.19
N LYS A 39 -19.41 -8.77 -8.43
CA LYS A 39 -17.99 -9.13 -8.56
C LYS A 39 -17.41 -9.61 -7.23
N LEU A 40 -17.74 -8.93 -6.13
CA LEU A 40 -17.34 -9.34 -4.80
C LEU A 40 -17.92 -10.70 -4.42
N GLU A 41 -19.21 -10.96 -4.70
CA GLU A 41 -19.82 -12.27 -4.50
C GLU A 41 -19.05 -13.37 -5.26
N GLY A 42 -18.77 -13.13 -6.54
CA GLY A 42 -18.02 -14.10 -7.37
C GLY A 42 -16.58 -14.34 -6.91
N GLU A 43 -15.83 -13.30 -6.53
CA GLU A 43 -14.46 -13.46 -6.00
C GLU A 43 -14.46 -14.07 -4.59
N PHE A 44 -15.48 -13.79 -3.78
CA PHE A 44 -15.63 -14.37 -2.45
C PHE A 44 -15.92 -15.86 -2.49
N GLU A 45 -16.82 -16.31 -3.37
CA GLU A 45 -17.06 -17.74 -3.60
C GLU A 45 -15.79 -18.47 -4.03
N LYS A 46 -15.00 -17.88 -4.94
CA LYS A 46 -13.69 -18.43 -5.34
C LYS A 46 -12.74 -18.52 -4.16
N ALA A 47 -12.66 -17.46 -3.34
CA ALA A 47 -11.78 -17.43 -2.17
C ALA A 47 -12.18 -18.49 -1.13
N LEU A 48 -13.47 -18.66 -0.85
CA LEU A 48 -13.97 -19.70 0.06
C LEU A 48 -13.63 -21.12 -0.40
N ALA A 49 -13.49 -21.35 -1.70
CA ALA A 49 -13.10 -22.65 -2.25
C ALA A 49 -11.59 -22.96 -2.07
N LEU A 50 -10.77 -21.97 -1.73
CA LEU A 50 -9.33 -22.16 -1.51
C LEU A 50 -9.06 -22.68 -0.10
N LYS A 51 -8.16 -23.68 -0.01
CA LYS A 51 -7.74 -24.25 1.28
C LYS A 51 -7.10 -23.23 2.23
N GLU A 52 -6.51 -22.17 1.67
CA GLU A 52 -5.87 -21.09 2.43
C GLU A 52 -6.88 -20.32 3.31
N TYR A 53 -8.15 -20.28 2.91
CA TYR A 53 -9.19 -19.50 3.59
C TYR A 53 -10.23 -20.37 4.31
N TYR A 54 -9.87 -21.61 4.67
CA TYR A 54 -10.79 -22.59 5.26
C TYR A 54 -11.48 -22.14 6.57
N GLN A 55 -10.90 -21.17 7.28
CA GLN A 55 -11.47 -20.60 8.51
C GLN A 55 -12.48 -19.47 8.25
N SER A 56 -12.61 -19.04 6.99
CA SER A 56 -13.44 -17.90 6.62
C SER A 56 -14.91 -18.14 6.89
N ASP A 57 -15.61 -17.09 7.32
CA ASP A 57 -17.03 -17.14 7.55
C ASP A 57 -17.78 -16.85 6.25
N SER A 58 -18.44 -17.87 5.70
CA SER A 58 -19.18 -17.77 4.44
C SER A 58 -20.36 -16.79 4.48
N GLY A 59 -20.82 -16.39 5.67
CA GLY A 59 -21.87 -15.40 5.85
C GLY A 59 -21.38 -13.96 5.98
N MET A 60 -20.07 -13.73 6.11
CA MET A 60 -19.53 -12.41 6.47
C MET A 60 -19.79 -11.37 5.38
N LEU A 61 -19.63 -11.71 4.10
CA LEU A 61 -19.89 -10.79 3.00
C LEU A 61 -21.35 -10.31 2.99
N GLU A 62 -22.29 -11.24 3.11
CA GLU A 62 -23.74 -10.91 3.11
C GLU A 62 -24.11 -10.08 4.33
N PHE A 63 -23.50 -10.35 5.50
CA PHE A 63 -23.67 -9.52 6.69
C PHE A 63 -23.19 -8.08 6.44
N CYS A 64 -22.03 -7.89 5.82
CA CYS A 64 -21.51 -6.57 5.48
C CYS A 64 -22.42 -5.83 4.49
N PHE A 65 -22.96 -6.52 3.47
CA PHE A 65 -23.92 -5.91 2.55
C PHE A 65 -25.25 -5.54 3.22
N SER A 66 -25.76 -6.42 4.07
CA SER A 66 -26.99 -6.17 4.84
C SER A 66 -26.83 -4.95 5.75
N GLY A 67 -25.71 -4.86 6.47
CA GLY A 67 -25.39 -3.70 7.30
C GLY A 67 -25.29 -2.40 6.50
N ALA A 68 -24.65 -2.44 5.32
CA ALA A 68 -24.57 -1.28 4.44
C ALA A 68 -25.96 -0.80 3.98
N GLN A 69 -26.84 -1.74 3.64
CA GLN A 69 -28.22 -1.45 3.22
C GLN A 69 -29.03 -0.83 4.37
N GLU A 70 -28.87 -1.31 5.60
CA GLU A 70 -29.56 -0.76 6.78
C GLU A 70 -29.20 0.71 7.05
N ILE A 71 -27.93 1.08 6.89
CA ILE A 71 -27.50 2.48 7.03
C ILE A 71 -28.22 3.36 5.99
N LEU A 72 -28.34 2.88 4.76
CA LEU A 72 -29.03 3.62 3.71
C LEU A 72 -30.53 3.73 3.99
N VAL A 73 -31.16 2.67 4.52
CA VAL A 73 -32.58 2.72 4.94
C VAL A 73 -32.81 3.77 6.01
N LYS A 74 -31.91 3.88 7.00
CA LYS A 74 -31.98 4.91 8.05
C LYS A 74 -31.75 6.33 7.52
N ALA A 75 -31.00 6.46 6.42
CA ALA A 75 -30.69 7.75 5.77
C ALA A 75 -31.67 8.14 4.63
N LYS A 76 -32.76 7.39 4.43
CA LYS A 76 -33.69 7.51 3.28
C LYS A 76 -34.25 8.91 3.04
N GLU A 77 -34.40 9.72 4.08
CA GLU A 77 -34.93 11.09 3.94
C GLU A 77 -33.89 12.08 3.36
N THR A 78 -32.61 11.72 3.35
CA THR A 78 -31.50 12.61 2.97
C THR A 78 -30.81 12.20 1.66
N ILE A 79 -30.98 10.94 1.22
CA ILE A 79 -30.22 10.37 0.11
C ILE A 79 -31.17 9.80 -0.96
N PRO A 80 -31.00 10.16 -2.24
CA PRO A 80 -31.79 9.58 -3.33
C PRO A 80 -31.70 8.05 -3.35
N GLY A 81 -32.79 7.38 -3.72
CA GLY A 81 -32.84 5.92 -3.79
C GLY A 81 -32.01 5.28 -4.90
N LYS A 82 -31.32 6.08 -5.75
CA LYS A 82 -30.43 5.64 -6.82
C LYS A 82 -29.44 6.74 -7.23
N GLY A 83 -28.38 6.36 -7.94
CA GLY A 83 -27.41 7.28 -8.53
C GLY A 83 -26.13 7.45 -7.71
N ARG A 84 -25.25 8.38 -8.10
CA ARG A 84 -23.90 8.47 -7.53
C ARG A 84 -23.88 8.66 -6.01
N ALA A 85 -24.73 9.52 -5.47
CA ALA A 85 -24.81 9.74 -4.01
C ALA A 85 -25.21 8.45 -3.27
N HIS A 86 -26.17 7.71 -3.81
CA HIS A 86 -26.61 6.41 -3.29
C HIS A 86 -25.47 5.40 -3.27
N ASN A 87 -24.80 5.21 -4.41
CA ASN A 87 -23.70 4.26 -4.55
C ASN A 87 -22.53 4.60 -3.61
N ASN A 88 -22.17 5.88 -3.49
CA ASN A 88 -21.11 6.33 -2.61
C ASN A 88 -21.42 6.04 -1.14
N THR A 89 -22.68 6.23 -0.71
CA THR A 89 -23.10 5.92 0.65
C THR A 89 -23.05 4.43 0.92
N LEU A 90 -23.51 3.59 -0.01
CA LEU A 90 -23.43 2.13 0.15
C LEU A 90 -21.98 1.66 0.23
N ALA A 91 -21.09 2.18 -0.61
CA ALA A 91 -19.68 1.84 -0.58
C ALA A 91 -18.99 2.26 0.73
N GLN A 92 -19.29 3.47 1.22
CA GLN A 92 -18.79 3.95 2.51
C GLN A 92 -19.32 3.10 3.68
N ALA A 93 -20.62 2.79 3.68
CA ALA A 93 -21.26 1.98 4.70
C ALA A 93 -20.69 0.55 4.70
N PHE A 94 -20.55 -0.06 3.52
CA PHE A 94 -19.92 -1.37 3.36
C PHE A 94 -18.51 -1.37 3.92
N ARG A 95 -17.69 -0.35 3.61
CA ARG A 95 -16.34 -0.24 4.17
C ARG A 95 -16.33 -0.28 5.70
N ILE A 96 -17.25 0.44 6.34
CA ILE A 96 -17.36 0.47 7.80
C ILE A 96 -17.60 -0.94 8.34
N TYR A 97 -18.56 -1.67 7.77
CA TYR A 97 -18.86 -3.04 8.21
C TYR A 97 -17.71 -4.01 7.96
N VAL A 98 -17.05 -3.93 6.79
CA VAL A 98 -15.90 -4.81 6.51
C VAL A 98 -14.77 -4.55 7.51
N ILE A 99 -14.43 -3.29 7.80
CA ILE A 99 -13.38 -2.95 8.78
C ILE A 99 -13.75 -3.50 10.17
N ILE A 100 -14.98 -3.28 10.63
CA ILE A 100 -15.43 -3.71 11.96
C ILE A 100 -15.40 -5.23 12.09
N GLU A 101 -15.98 -5.95 11.13
CA GLU A 101 -16.05 -7.42 11.21
C GLU A 101 -14.70 -8.08 10.98
N SER A 102 -13.87 -7.52 10.09
CA SER A 102 -12.51 -8.01 9.88
C SER A 102 -11.62 -7.80 11.11
N ALA A 103 -11.70 -6.63 11.76
CA ALA A 103 -10.94 -6.35 12.97
C ALA A 103 -11.29 -7.33 14.11
N LYS A 104 -12.59 -7.61 14.32
CA LYS A 104 -13.04 -8.61 15.30
C LYS A 104 -12.52 -10.01 14.97
N ALA A 105 -12.57 -10.41 13.70
CA ALA A 105 -12.09 -11.71 13.24
C ALA A 105 -10.58 -11.87 13.46
N ILE A 106 -9.79 -10.84 13.15
CA ILE A 106 -8.34 -10.81 13.33
C ILE A 106 -7.96 -10.78 14.80
N GLU A 107 -8.65 -10.00 15.63
CA GLU A 107 -8.44 -9.99 17.09
C GLU A 107 -8.61 -11.40 17.67
N LYS A 108 -9.66 -12.11 17.21
CA LYS A 108 -9.90 -13.49 17.63
C LYS A 108 -8.79 -14.43 17.16
N ALA A 109 -8.40 -14.36 15.89
CA ALA A 109 -7.29 -15.16 15.36
C ALA A 109 -5.97 -14.90 16.11
N PHE A 110 -5.71 -13.64 16.50
CA PHE A 110 -4.52 -13.28 17.27
C PHE A 110 -4.53 -13.96 18.64
N LYS A 111 -5.67 -13.94 19.33
CA LYS A 111 -5.84 -14.60 20.63
C LYS A 111 -5.67 -16.11 20.53
N GLU A 112 -6.22 -16.74 19.49
CA GLU A 112 -6.11 -18.18 19.24
C GLU A 112 -4.66 -18.59 18.96
N LYS A 113 -3.88 -17.76 18.25
CA LYS A 113 -2.48 -18.01 17.88
C LYS A 113 -1.45 -17.35 18.80
N TYR A 114 -1.88 -16.80 19.93
CA TYR A 114 -1.05 -15.92 20.76
C TYR A 114 0.25 -16.59 21.20
N ARG A 115 0.19 -17.84 21.67
CA ARG A 115 1.39 -18.57 22.12
C ARG A 115 2.39 -18.77 20.99
N ASP A 116 1.95 -19.27 19.83
CA ASP A 116 2.81 -19.51 18.68
C ASP A 116 3.44 -18.21 18.14
N ILE A 117 2.71 -17.10 18.21
CA ILE A 117 3.22 -15.77 17.85
C ILE A 117 4.32 -15.33 18.83
N MET A 118 4.07 -15.45 20.13
CA MET A 118 5.02 -15.01 21.16
C MET A 118 6.28 -15.88 21.20
N ASP A 119 6.15 -17.17 20.90
CA ASP A 119 7.26 -18.11 20.80
C ASP A 119 8.02 -18.02 19.46
N GLY A 120 7.51 -17.22 18.51
CA GLY A 120 8.13 -17.01 17.20
C GLY A 120 7.94 -18.16 16.20
N ASN A 121 7.03 -19.08 16.48
CA ASN A 121 6.73 -20.27 15.66
C ASN A 121 5.63 -20.03 14.63
N TYR A 122 4.88 -18.93 14.76
CA TYR A 122 3.90 -18.52 13.77
C TYR A 122 4.58 -17.85 12.57
N HIS A 123 4.24 -18.29 11.35
CA HIS A 123 4.81 -17.79 10.10
C HIS A 123 3.75 -17.44 9.04
N GLY A 124 2.46 -17.49 9.41
CA GLY A 124 1.34 -17.17 8.53
C GLY A 124 0.96 -15.68 8.52
N GLU A 125 0.00 -15.33 7.68
CA GLU A 125 -0.64 -14.01 7.66
C GLU A 125 -1.92 -14.08 8.49
N LEU A 126 -2.03 -13.21 9.49
CA LEU A 126 -3.09 -13.31 10.49
C LEU A 126 -4.50 -13.06 9.92
N TYR A 127 -4.66 -12.20 8.92
CA TYR A 127 -5.96 -12.03 8.28
C TYR A 127 -6.40 -13.24 7.46
N LYS A 128 -5.47 -13.94 6.78
CA LYS A 128 -5.77 -15.16 6.00
C LYS A 128 -6.28 -16.27 6.90
N ASP A 129 -5.62 -16.42 8.04
CA ASP A 129 -5.97 -17.34 9.09
C ASP A 129 -7.10 -16.84 10.02
N SER A 130 -7.86 -15.84 9.58
CA SER A 130 -9.01 -15.32 10.31
C SER A 130 -10.31 -15.63 9.56
N LYS A 131 -11.43 -15.45 10.25
CA LYS A 131 -12.77 -15.54 9.63
C LYS A 131 -13.00 -14.54 8.49
N ALA A 132 -12.18 -13.50 8.38
CA ALA A 132 -12.29 -12.49 7.34
C ALA A 132 -11.39 -12.74 6.12
N GLY A 133 -10.61 -13.83 6.11
CA GLY A 133 -9.61 -14.09 5.06
C GLY A 133 -10.16 -14.02 3.64
N ALA A 134 -11.23 -14.79 3.37
CA ALA A 134 -11.88 -14.80 2.06
C ALA A 134 -12.49 -13.44 1.67
N LEU A 135 -13.03 -12.69 2.63
CA LEU A 135 -13.65 -11.39 2.39
C LEU A 135 -12.59 -10.36 1.95
N ILE A 136 -11.48 -10.30 2.69
CA ILE A 136 -10.36 -9.41 2.37
C ILE A 136 -9.75 -9.79 1.02
N GLU A 137 -9.59 -11.09 0.74
CA GLU A 137 -9.08 -11.56 -0.55
C GLU A 137 -10.01 -11.17 -1.71
N ALA A 138 -11.33 -11.31 -1.55
CA ALA A 138 -12.29 -10.87 -2.56
C ALA A 138 -12.17 -9.37 -2.85
N CYS A 139 -12.07 -8.53 -1.81
CA CYS A 139 -11.85 -7.09 -1.96
C CYS A 139 -10.55 -6.80 -2.72
N LYS A 140 -9.44 -7.48 -2.37
CA LYS A 140 -8.15 -7.35 -3.07
C LYS A 140 -8.27 -7.72 -4.55
N LYS A 141 -8.92 -8.84 -4.87
CA LYS A 141 -9.07 -9.32 -6.26
C LYS A 141 -9.90 -8.39 -7.10
N VAL A 142 -11.00 -7.87 -6.57
CA VAL A 142 -11.82 -6.88 -7.27
C VAL A 142 -11.04 -5.57 -7.45
N GLY A 143 -10.31 -5.10 -6.43
CA GLY A 143 -9.42 -3.93 -6.57
C GLY A 143 -8.41 -4.10 -7.71
N GLN A 144 -7.74 -5.26 -7.75
CA GLN A 144 -6.75 -5.61 -8.77
C GLN A 144 -7.33 -5.66 -10.18
N ASN A 145 -8.45 -6.34 -10.36
CA ASN A 145 -8.98 -6.64 -11.68
C ASN A 145 -9.77 -5.46 -12.28
N ASP A 146 -10.40 -4.65 -11.43
CA ASP A 146 -11.42 -3.69 -11.88
C ASP A 146 -11.13 -2.24 -11.53
N ILE A 147 -10.26 -1.98 -10.55
CA ILE A 147 -10.01 -0.61 -10.05
C ILE A 147 -8.62 -0.12 -10.45
N TYR A 148 -7.58 -0.93 -10.28
CA TYR A 148 -6.19 -0.51 -10.56
C TYR A 148 -5.84 -0.49 -12.05
N CYS A 149 -6.61 -1.18 -12.89
CA CYS A 149 -6.34 -1.30 -14.33
C CYS A 149 -6.71 -0.05 -15.13
N SER A 150 -6.01 1.06 -14.90
CA SER A 150 -6.13 2.27 -15.72
C SER A 150 -4.89 2.52 -16.57
N LYS A 151 -5.09 2.95 -17.83
CA LYS A 151 -4.00 3.37 -18.72
C LYS A 151 -3.22 4.56 -18.15
N GLU A 152 -3.82 5.32 -17.24
CA GLU A 152 -3.20 6.48 -16.59
C GLU A 152 -2.21 6.03 -15.51
N THR A 153 -2.57 5.04 -14.70
CA THR A 153 -1.68 4.42 -13.70
C THR A 153 -0.41 3.89 -14.36
N LEU A 154 -0.55 3.14 -15.47
CA LEU A 154 0.60 2.60 -16.19
C LEU A 154 1.53 3.70 -16.73
N LYS A 155 0.98 4.81 -17.24
CA LYS A 155 1.79 5.94 -17.70
C LYS A 155 2.57 6.59 -16.56
N LEU A 156 1.93 6.76 -15.39
CA LEU A 156 2.56 7.30 -14.20
C LEU A 156 3.68 6.39 -13.69
N GLU A 157 3.47 5.08 -13.66
CA GLU A 157 4.50 4.10 -13.29
C GLU A 157 5.69 4.13 -14.25
N LEU A 158 5.46 4.17 -15.56
CA LEU A 158 6.52 4.26 -16.57
C LEU A 158 7.30 5.58 -16.45
N MET A 159 6.62 6.69 -16.22
CA MET A 159 7.25 7.98 -15.96
C MET A 159 8.10 7.93 -14.68
N GLY A 160 7.53 7.44 -13.57
CA GLY A 160 8.20 7.31 -12.28
C GLY A 160 9.46 6.46 -12.39
N ARG A 161 9.39 5.30 -13.06
CA ARG A 161 10.55 4.45 -13.34
C ARG A 161 11.69 5.21 -14.01
N ARG A 162 11.38 5.97 -15.07
CA ARG A 162 12.39 6.75 -15.80
C ARG A 162 12.99 7.86 -14.92
N VAL A 163 12.14 8.60 -14.19
CA VAL A 163 12.60 9.65 -13.27
C VAL A 163 13.58 9.09 -12.23
N ILE A 164 13.23 7.99 -11.58
CA ILE A 164 14.09 7.36 -10.57
C ILE A 164 15.39 6.87 -11.17
N GLN A 165 15.33 6.19 -12.32
CA GLN A 165 16.53 5.68 -13.00
C GLN A 165 17.50 6.82 -13.35
N ASP A 166 17.02 7.88 -13.99
CA ASP A 166 17.86 9.01 -14.40
C ASP A 166 18.46 9.73 -13.18
N LEU A 167 17.68 9.91 -12.10
CA LEU A 167 18.19 10.52 -10.86
C LEU A 167 19.24 9.62 -10.20
N MET A 168 19.03 8.30 -10.15
CA MET A 168 20.03 7.37 -9.61
C MET A 168 21.34 7.45 -10.39
N ASP A 169 21.29 7.47 -11.73
CA ASP A 169 22.48 7.56 -12.58
C ASP A 169 23.24 8.88 -12.31
N ILE A 170 22.54 10.02 -12.24
CA ILE A 170 23.14 11.33 -11.96
C ILE A 170 23.80 11.36 -10.57
N PHE A 171 23.06 11.00 -9.53
CA PHE A 171 23.56 11.10 -8.14
C PHE A 171 24.61 10.05 -7.81
N TRP A 172 24.63 8.92 -8.51
CA TRP A 172 25.69 7.92 -8.42
C TRP A 172 27.06 8.49 -8.79
N GLU A 173 27.16 9.32 -9.83
CA GLU A 173 28.41 9.98 -10.22
C GLU A 173 28.97 10.85 -9.09
N GLY A 174 28.09 11.59 -8.42
CA GLY A 174 28.46 12.43 -7.27
C GLY A 174 28.91 11.60 -6.07
N ALA A 175 28.15 10.56 -5.72
CA ALA A 175 28.45 9.69 -4.59
C ALA A 175 29.77 8.91 -4.73
N LEU A 176 30.15 8.53 -5.96
CA LEU A 176 31.43 7.87 -6.23
C LEU A 176 32.63 8.82 -6.11
N LYS A 177 32.49 10.06 -6.59
CA LYS A 177 33.62 10.99 -6.66
C LYS A 177 33.89 11.69 -5.33
N GLY A 178 32.84 12.08 -4.62
CA GLY A 178 32.90 12.88 -3.40
C GLY A 178 33.42 14.30 -3.63
N ASN A 179 33.58 15.07 -2.55
CA ASN A 179 34.11 16.44 -2.63
C ASN A 179 35.64 16.46 -2.74
N LYS A 180 36.17 16.11 -3.92
CA LYS A 180 37.62 16.08 -4.20
C LYS A 180 38.17 17.40 -4.78
N GLY A 181 37.52 18.53 -4.49
CA GLY A 181 38.09 19.88 -4.70
C GLY A 181 38.27 20.36 -6.16
N LYS A 182 37.87 19.58 -7.18
CA LYS A 182 37.79 20.06 -8.58
C LYS A 182 36.33 20.39 -8.92
N LYS A 183 36.06 21.52 -9.60
CA LYS A 183 34.72 21.96 -10.06
C LYS A 183 34.14 21.10 -11.20
N ASP A 184 34.31 19.78 -11.11
CA ASP A 184 33.76 18.84 -12.06
C ASP A 184 32.28 18.58 -11.78
N PHE A 185 31.54 18.10 -12.79
CA PHE A 185 30.11 17.83 -12.73
C PHE A 185 29.73 16.97 -11.52
N ALA A 186 30.43 15.86 -11.31
CA ALA A 186 30.20 14.98 -10.17
C ALA A 186 30.36 15.68 -8.80
N CYS A 187 31.29 16.63 -8.65
CA CYS A 187 31.39 17.41 -7.40
C CYS A 187 30.19 18.33 -7.21
N LYS A 188 29.68 18.95 -8.29
CA LYS A 188 28.46 19.77 -8.23
C LYS A 188 27.23 18.94 -7.85
N ILE A 189 27.14 17.70 -8.34
CA ILE A 189 26.07 16.77 -7.97
C ILE A 189 26.21 16.36 -6.50
N TYR A 190 27.42 16.08 -6.02
CA TYR A 190 27.67 15.82 -4.59
C TYR A 190 27.23 17.01 -3.72
N ASP A 191 27.55 18.24 -4.13
CA ASP A 191 27.15 19.46 -3.41
C ASP A 191 25.63 19.73 -3.49
N LEU A 192 24.94 19.21 -4.51
CA LEU A 192 23.49 19.28 -4.66
C LEU A 192 22.77 18.30 -3.71
N THR A 193 23.44 17.22 -3.30
CA THR A 193 22.88 16.26 -2.33
C THR A 193 22.63 16.92 -0.99
N SER A 194 21.53 16.56 -0.33
CA SER A 194 21.17 17.15 0.96
C SER A 194 22.23 16.86 2.03
N ARG A 195 22.62 17.91 2.76
CA ARG A 195 23.69 17.84 3.77
C ARG A 195 23.40 16.81 4.87
N ASN A 196 22.13 16.57 5.21
CA ASN A 196 21.76 15.58 6.22
C ASN A 196 22.24 14.17 5.85
N TYR A 197 22.10 13.78 4.58
CA TYR A 197 22.56 12.47 4.10
C TYR A 197 24.08 12.43 3.97
N LEU A 198 24.70 13.53 3.53
CA LEU A 198 26.17 13.62 3.42
C LEU A 198 26.86 13.47 4.79
N VAL A 199 26.28 14.01 5.86
CA VAL A 199 26.84 13.86 7.21
C VAL A 199 26.85 12.39 7.64
N VAL A 200 25.74 11.67 7.45
CA VAL A 200 25.65 10.24 7.76
C VAL A 200 26.63 9.42 6.93
N PHE A 201 26.75 9.73 5.64
CA PHE A 201 27.69 9.09 4.73
C PHE A 201 29.16 9.34 5.12
N GLU A 202 29.53 10.60 5.38
CA GLU A 202 30.88 10.99 5.80
C GLU A 202 31.27 10.30 7.10
N ASP A 203 30.34 10.18 8.05
CA ASP A 203 30.58 9.50 9.33
C ASP A 203 30.69 7.97 9.16
N ALA A 204 29.86 7.36 8.31
CA ALA A 204 29.98 5.94 7.97
C ALA A 204 31.34 5.62 7.31
N LYS A 205 31.81 6.50 6.41
CA LYS A 205 33.15 6.36 5.80
C LYS A 205 34.28 6.48 6.82
N LYS A 206 34.17 7.41 7.78
CA LYS A 206 35.19 7.57 8.84
C LYS A 206 35.25 6.36 9.78
N LYS A 207 34.12 5.76 10.12
CA LYS A 207 34.06 4.55 10.97
C LYS A 207 34.74 3.36 10.30
N GLY A 208 34.59 3.23 8.97
CA GLY A 208 35.25 2.18 8.20
C GLY A 208 34.63 0.79 8.38
N ASP A 209 33.44 0.69 8.99
CA ASP A 209 32.71 -0.57 9.20
C ASP A 209 32.31 -1.25 7.87
N PHE A 210 32.21 -0.47 6.79
CA PHE A 210 31.76 -0.91 5.48
C PHE A 210 32.68 -0.40 4.34
N PRO A 211 32.75 -1.11 3.20
CA PRO A 211 33.48 -0.64 2.02
C PRO A 211 32.96 0.72 1.53
N GLU A 212 33.85 1.62 1.08
CA GLU A 212 33.44 2.95 0.62
C GLU A 212 32.37 2.91 -0.48
N LYS A 213 32.47 1.93 -1.39
CA LYS A 213 31.49 1.73 -2.47
C LYS A 213 30.10 1.40 -1.93
N TYR A 214 30.01 0.62 -0.84
CA TYR A 214 28.75 0.34 -0.17
C TYR A 214 28.16 1.61 0.43
N CYS A 215 28.97 2.41 1.13
CA CYS A 215 28.53 3.70 1.66
C CYS A 215 28.03 4.64 0.56
N SER A 216 28.68 4.66 -0.62
CA SER A 216 28.24 5.48 -1.75
C SER A 216 26.91 5.00 -2.33
N MET A 217 26.69 3.68 -2.40
CA MET A 217 25.40 3.11 -2.82
C MET A 217 24.31 3.49 -1.82
N GLN A 218 24.60 3.37 -0.53
CA GLN A 218 23.67 3.75 0.53
C GLN A 218 23.32 5.24 0.48
N LEU A 219 24.30 6.14 0.32
CA LEU A 219 24.04 7.59 0.19
C LEU A 219 23.06 7.89 -0.95
N MET A 220 23.29 7.29 -2.12
CA MET A 220 22.41 7.45 -3.27
C MET A 220 21.01 6.93 -2.96
N THR A 221 20.90 5.70 -2.45
CA THR A 221 19.60 5.10 -2.12
C THR A 221 18.83 5.92 -1.09
N ASP A 222 19.48 6.32 0.01
CA ASP A 222 18.86 7.10 1.09
C ASP A 222 18.37 8.46 0.59
N TYR A 223 19.14 9.13 -0.26
CA TYR A 223 18.77 10.42 -0.83
C TYR A 223 17.61 10.31 -1.81
N ILE A 224 17.63 9.32 -2.72
CA ILE A 224 16.56 9.12 -3.72
C ILE A 224 15.28 8.63 -3.06
N CYS A 225 15.32 7.67 -2.14
CA CYS A 225 14.13 7.17 -1.46
C CYS A 225 13.54 8.18 -0.46
N GLY A 226 14.33 9.17 -0.05
CA GLY A 226 13.86 10.29 0.78
C GLY A 226 13.08 11.37 0.02
N MET A 227 12.99 11.28 -1.31
CA MET A 227 12.27 12.25 -2.13
C MET A 227 10.77 11.98 -2.16
N THR A 228 9.96 13.05 -2.18
CA THR A 228 8.55 12.94 -2.59
C THR A 228 8.44 12.88 -4.10
N ASP A 229 7.38 12.27 -4.64
CA ASP A 229 7.14 12.18 -6.09
C ASP A 229 7.23 13.54 -6.80
N THR A 230 6.62 14.58 -6.22
CA THR A 230 6.66 15.94 -6.75
C THR A 230 8.07 16.50 -6.77
N PHE A 231 8.85 16.26 -5.72
CA PHE A 231 10.24 16.71 -5.65
C PHE A 231 11.10 15.98 -6.67
N ALA A 232 11.01 14.65 -6.75
CA ALA A 232 11.76 13.83 -7.71
C ALA A 232 11.46 14.27 -9.15
N CYS A 233 10.18 14.41 -9.52
CA CYS A 233 9.79 14.87 -10.86
C CYS A 233 10.29 16.29 -11.15
N THR A 234 10.24 17.20 -10.18
CA THR A 234 10.71 18.59 -10.36
C THR A 234 12.22 18.66 -10.50
N LEU A 235 12.94 17.93 -9.65
CA LEU A 235 14.40 17.85 -9.68
C LEU A 235 14.87 17.24 -11.00
N HIS A 236 14.27 16.13 -11.42
CA HIS A 236 14.55 15.49 -12.71
C HIS A 236 14.36 16.46 -13.87
N LYS A 237 13.24 17.18 -13.93
CA LYS A 237 12.99 18.19 -14.98
C LYS A 237 14.07 19.28 -15.00
N ARG A 238 14.44 19.83 -13.83
CA ARG A 238 15.48 20.87 -13.71
C ARG A 238 16.86 20.39 -14.15
N LEU A 239 17.16 19.11 -13.92
CA LEU A 239 18.47 18.53 -14.27
C LEU A 239 18.56 18.07 -15.72
N THR A 240 17.44 17.72 -16.36
CA THR A 240 17.45 17.11 -17.70
C THR A 240 16.93 18.01 -18.81
N ASN A 241 15.97 18.89 -18.54
CA ASN A 241 15.23 19.59 -19.59
C ASN A 241 15.23 21.12 -19.50
N GLY A 242 15.65 21.71 -18.37
CA GLY A 242 15.61 23.16 -18.15
C GLY A 242 14.21 23.66 -17.86
#